data_AF-A0A1Y3BGH6-F1
#
_entry.id   AF-A0A1Y3BGH6-F1
#
_cell.length_a   1.000
_cell.length_b   1.000
_cell.length_c   1.000
_cell.angle_alpha   90.00
_cell.angle_beta   90.00
_cell.angle_gamma   90.00
#
_symmetry.space_group_name_H-M   'P 1'
#
loop_
_entity.id
_entity.type
_entity.pdbx_description
1 polymer ?
#
loop_
_entity_poly.entity_id
_entity_poly.type
_entity_poly.pdbx_seq_one_letter_code
_entity_poly.pdbx_strand_id
1 'polypeptide(L)'
;MTDLSNDLGNCGVPVLEHRNYVMKVFFPGVDDHPLFQPRSRTTNATNITCAYNIYELAMAQFEQLIYNKSFLLCFINTLENSPSFNIRDRVNVASLLMVILMERMEYATDILRTLLLQLVEKSVTSKYPQLMLRRTESVVEKMLTNWLALTMYDYMKNYAGSQLFMLFSAIKHQIEKGPIDVITHDARYSLSEERLLRE
;
A
#
# COMPACT_ATOMS: atom_id res chain seq x y z
N MET A 1 -12.44 7.84 -30.63
CA MET A 1 -11.49 6.86 -30.04
C MET A 1 -10.06 7.14 -30.51
N THR A 2 -9.89 7.48 -31.79
CA THR A 2 -8.64 8.01 -32.38
C THR A 2 -8.16 9.31 -31.72
N ASP A 3 -9.05 10.25 -31.45
CA ASP A 3 -8.67 11.56 -30.90
C ASP A 3 -8.06 11.44 -29.49
N LEU A 4 -8.65 10.60 -28.63
CA LEU A 4 -8.17 10.38 -27.27
C LEU A 4 -6.79 9.70 -27.23
N SER A 5 -6.54 8.80 -28.17
CA SER A 5 -5.25 8.09 -28.28
C SER A 5 -4.15 9.02 -28.78
N ASN A 6 -4.50 9.96 -29.67
CA ASN A 6 -3.60 10.98 -30.18
C ASN A 6 -3.27 12.04 -29.11
N ASP A 7 -4.26 12.47 -28.32
CA ASP A 7 -4.05 13.41 -27.21
C ASP A 7 -3.17 12.81 -26.10
N LEU A 8 -3.36 11.51 -25.80
CA LEU A 8 -2.50 10.80 -24.84
C LEU A 8 -1.06 10.66 -25.33
N GLY A 9 -0.87 10.43 -26.64
CA GLY A 9 0.46 10.38 -27.25
C GLY A 9 1.23 11.69 -27.09
N ASN A 10 0.52 12.82 -26.99
CA ASN A 10 1.12 14.15 -26.85
C ASN A 10 1.37 14.58 -25.40
N CYS A 11 0.51 14.20 -24.44
CA CYS A 11 0.63 14.60 -23.03
C CYS A 11 1.39 13.60 -22.14
N GLY A 12 1.51 12.35 -22.56
CA GLY A 12 2.10 11.28 -21.75
C GLY A 12 1.22 10.82 -20.59
N VAL A 13 1.55 9.67 -20.01
CA VAL A 13 0.82 9.10 -18.88
C VAL A 13 1.40 9.68 -17.58
N PRO A 14 0.57 10.26 -16.69
CA PRO A 14 1.04 10.82 -15.42
C PRO A 14 1.33 9.71 -14.40
N VAL A 15 2.42 8.97 -14.60
CA VAL A 15 2.84 7.90 -13.70
C VAL A 15 3.45 8.49 -12.43
N LEU A 16 3.03 7.99 -11.27
CA LEU A 16 3.62 8.37 -10.00
C LEU A 16 5.02 7.80 -9.85
N GLU A 17 5.94 8.60 -9.32
CA GLU A 17 7.25 8.13 -8.87
C GLU A 17 7.12 7.05 -7.80
N HIS A 18 8.11 6.14 -7.74
CA HIS A 18 8.05 4.91 -6.93
C HIS A 18 7.68 5.19 -5.47
N ARG A 19 8.32 6.20 -4.87
CA ARG A 19 8.04 6.64 -3.50
C ARG A 19 6.57 7.04 -3.31
N ASN A 20 6.02 7.87 -4.20
CA ASN A 20 4.63 8.34 -4.08
C ASN A 20 3.62 7.22 -4.33
N TYR A 21 3.93 6.31 -5.26
CA TYR A 21 3.16 5.10 -5.49
C TYR A 21 3.10 4.21 -4.24
N VAL A 22 4.27 3.85 -3.68
CA VAL A 22 4.35 3.02 -2.47
C VAL A 22 3.57 3.64 -1.32
N MET A 23 3.71 4.94 -1.10
CA MET A 23 2.99 5.62 -0.02
C MET A 23 1.47 5.57 -0.20
N LYS A 24 0.96 5.85 -1.41
CA LYS A 24 -0.49 5.78 -1.67
C LYS A 24 -1.06 4.37 -1.53
N VAL A 25 -0.27 3.33 -1.82
CA VAL A 25 -0.70 1.93 -1.69
C VAL A 25 -0.59 1.42 -0.25
N PHE A 26 0.48 1.79 0.45
CA PHE A 26 0.77 1.27 1.79
C PHE A 26 -0.07 1.99 2.85
N PHE A 27 -0.34 3.28 2.66
CA PHE A 27 -1.05 4.15 3.61
C PHE A 27 -2.16 4.97 2.89
N PRO A 28 -3.24 4.30 2.43
CA PRO A 28 -4.31 4.99 1.72
C PRO A 28 -5.02 6.01 2.61
N GLY A 29 -5.21 7.23 2.11
CA GLY A 29 -5.88 8.32 2.83
C GLY A 29 -5.02 9.02 3.88
N VAL A 30 -3.71 8.79 3.90
CA VAL A 30 -2.77 9.48 4.79
C VAL A 30 -1.92 10.46 3.97
N ASP A 31 -2.27 11.74 4.02
CA ASP A 31 -1.60 12.78 3.23
C ASP A 31 -0.30 13.30 3.90
N ASP A 32 -0.22 13.30 5.24
CA ASP A 32 0.96 13.73 6.01
C ASP A 32 1.52 12.59 6.87
N HIS A 33 2.07 11.56 6.19
CA HIS A 33 2.73 10.47 6.91
C HIS A 33 4.09 10.97 7.46
N PRO A 34 4.48 10.65 8.71
CA PRO A 34 5.80 11.00 9.26
C PRO A 34 7.02 10.54 8.43
N LEU A 35 6.81 9.66 7.45
CA LEU A 35 7.82 9.21 6.50
C LEU A 35 8.15 10.28 5.43
N PHE A 36 7.27 11.27 5.23
CA PHE A 36 7.46 12.43 4.35
C PHE A 36 8.16 13.59 5.04
N GLN A 37 8.11 13.66 6.36
CA GLN A 37 8.74 14.74 7.10
C GLN A 37 10.25 14.51 7.04
N PRO A 38 11.05 15.46 6.50
CA PRO A 38 12.49 15.39 6.66
C PRO A 38 12.73 15.32 8.16
N ARG A 39 13.45 14.29 8.64
CA ARG A 39 13.86 14.17 10.05
C ARG A 39 14.36 15.56 10.43
N SER A 40 13.60 16.29 11.25
CA SER A 40 14.01 17.61 11.71
C SER A 40 15.24 17.36 12.54
N ARG A 41 16.40 17.52 11.91
CA ARG A 41 17.68 17.67 12.59
C ARG A 41 17.56 18.99 13.32
N THR A 42 16.91 18.98 14.47
CA THR A 42 16.79 20.13 15.34
C THR A 42 18.19 20.36 15.92
N THR A 43 19.06 20.94 15.09
CA THR A 43 20.25 21.66 15.48
C THR A 43 19.75 22.81 16.34
N ASN A 44 19.67 22.62 17.66
CA ASN A 44 19.76 23.67 18.67
C ASN A 44 19.87 23.04 20.09
N ALA A 45 20.97 23.40 20.77
CA ALA A 45 21.23 23.28 22.21
C ALA A 45 21.55 21.89 22.80
N THR A 46 22.83 21.50 22.68
CA THR A 46 23.79 21.00 23.71
C THR A 46 23.42 20.00 24.83
N ASN A 47 22.15 19.75 25.16
CA ASN A 47 21.72 18.74 26.15
C ASN A 47 20.90 17.58 25.53
N ILE A 48 20.49 17.71 24.26
CA ILE A 48 19.68 16.72 23.53
C ILE A 48 20.53 15.69 22.78
N THR A 49 21.83 15.96 22.57
CA THR A 49 22.76 15.10 21.83
C THR A 49 22.92 13.71 22.43
N CYS A 50 22.81 13.55 23.75
CA CYS A 50 22.95 12.25 24.42
C CYS A 50 21.69 11.38 24.25
N ALA A 51 20.51 11.95 24.49
CA ALA A 51 19.23 11.23 24.37
C ALA A 51 18.90 10.88 22.90
N TYR A 52 19.21 11.79 21.98
CA TYR A 52 19.10 11.55 20.54
C TYR A 52 20.00 10.39 20.08
N ASN A 53 21.22 10.31 20.61
CA ASN A 53 22.16 9.23 20.30
C ASN A 53 21.68 7.87 20.85
N ILE A 54 21.12 7.83 22.06
CA ILE A 54 20.54 6.59 22.62
C ILE A 54 19.34 6.10 21.81
N TYR A 55 18.45 7.00 21.38
CA TYR A 55 17.30 6.63 20.56
C TYR A 55 17.71 6.09 19.19
N GLU A 56 18.61 6.78 18.49
CA GLU A 56 19.13 6.32 17.20
C GLU A 56 19.87 4.97 17.33
N LEU A 57 20.65 4.78 18.40
CA LEU A 57 21.30 3.50 18.70
C LEU A 57 20.27 2.39 18.95
N ALA A 58 19.23 2.66 19.75
CA ALA A 58 18.17 1.70 20.02
C ALA A 58 17.37 1.35 18.76
N MET A 59 17.10 2.32 17.89
CA MET A 59 16.44 2.08 16.60
C MET A 59 17.32 1.25 15.65
N ALA A 60 18.62 1.51 15.60
CA ALA A 60 19.55 0.70 14.81
C ALA A 60 19.64 -0.75 15.32
N GLN A 61 19.64 -0.95 16.64
CA GLN A 61 19.59 -2.28 17.26
C GLN A 61 18.24 -2.97 16.99
N PHE A 62 17.13 -2.23 17.03
CA PHE A 62 15.82 -2.76 16.68
C PHE A 62 15.75 -3.19 15.22
N GLU A 63 16.32 -2.41 14.30
CA GLU A 63 16.42 -2.78 12.88
C GLU A 63 17.19 -4.10 12.71
N GLN A 64 18.30 -4.30 13.43
CA GLN A 64 19.04 -5.56 13.43
C GLN A 64 18.18 -6.74 13.91
N LEU A 65 17.31 -6.53 14.90
CA LEU A 65 16.36 -7.55 15.36
C LEU A 65 15.32 -7.87 14.27
N ILE A 66 14.84 -6.88 13.52
CA ILE A 66 13.92 -7.09 12.39
C ILE A 66 14.56 -7.97 11.30
N TYR A 67 15.87 -7.88 11.10
CA TYR A 67 16.62 -8.77 10.19
C TYR A 67 16.91 -10.16 10.75
N ASN A 68 16.52 -10.46 12.00
CA ASN A 68 16.53 -11.80 12.54
C ASN A 68 15.19 -12.50 12.27
N LYS A 69 15.21 -13.54 11.44
CA LYS A 69 14.00 -14.29 11.01
C LYS A 69 13.17 -14.78 12.19
N SER A 70 13.80 -15.42 13.17
CA SER A 70 13.10 -15.98 14.32
C SER A 70 12.45 -14.89 15.16
N PHE A 71 13.14 -13.77 15.37
CA PHE A 71 12.60 -12.62 16.08
C PHE A 71 11.39 -12.05 15.34
N LEU A 72 11.50 -11.76 14.03
CA LEU A 72 10.44 -11.11 13.28
C LEU A 72 9.17 -11.98 13.22
N LEU A 73 9.33 -13.29 13.00
CA LEU A 73 8.19 -14.23 13.03
C LEU A 73 7.54 -14.29 14.40
N CYS A 74 8.33 -14.31 15.49
CA CYS A 74 7.81 -14.29 16.85
C CYS A 74 7.10 -12.98 17.16
N PHE A 75 7.68 -11.84 16.75
CA PHE A 75 7.13 -10.50 16.93
C PHE A 75 5.75 -10.38 16.27
N ILE A 76 5.62 -10.75 14.99
CA ILE A 76 4.34 -10.70 14.26
C ILE A 76 3.29 -11.59 14.94
N ASN A 77 3.65 -12.85 15.23
CA ASN A 77 2.71 -13.78 15.89
C ASN A 77 2.27 -13.28 17.27
N THR A 78 3.18 -12.65 18.04
CA THR A 78 2.86 -12.09 19.36
C THR A 78 1.87 -10.93 19.23
N LEU A 79 2.06 -10.04 18.26
CA LEU A 79 1.13 -8.94 18.00
C LEU A 79 -0.24 -9.45 17.58
N GLU A 80 -0.31 -10.39 16.62
CA GLU A 80 -1.58 -10.91 16.10
C GLU A 80 -2.42 -11.68 17.12
N ASN A 81 -1.78 -12.28 18.11
CA ASN A 81 -2.45 -12.99 19.20
C ASN A 81 -2.95 -12.06 20.31
N SER A 82 -2.57 -10.78 20.29
CA SER A 82 -3.05 -9.80 21.26
C SER A 82 -4.50 -9.39 20.96
N PRO A 83 -5.42 -9.41 21.94
CA PRO A 83 -6.82 -9.04 21.73
C PRO A 83 -7.01 -7.55 21.44
N SER A 84 -6.07 -6.69 21.83
CA SER A 84 -6.11 -5.26 21.52
C SER A 84 -5.63 -4.92 20.10
N PHE A 85 -5.06 -5.88 19.38
CA PHE A 85 -4.44 -5.67 18.07
C PHE A 85 -5.47 -5.84 16.94
N ASN A 86 -6.09 -4.71 16.58
CA ASN A 86 -7.19 -4.68 15.62
C ASN A 86 -6.70 -4.70 14.15
N ILE A 87 -7.63 -4.76 13.18
CA ILE A 87 -7.32 -4.83 11.75
C ILE A 87 -6.52 -3.61 11.26
N ARG A 88 -6.80 -2.42 11.78
CA ARG A 88 -6.06 -1.20 11.41
C ARG A 88 -4.60 -1.31 11.83
N ASP A 89 -4.35 -1.81 13.05
CA ASP A 89 -2.98 -2.00 13.57
C ASP A 89 -2.22 -3.05 12.76
N ARG A 90 -2.89 -4.17 12.41
CA ARG A 90 -2.32 -5.23 11.54
C ARG A 90 -1.88 -4.67 10.19
N VAL A 91 -2.76 -3.92 9.54
CA VAL A 91 -2.50 -3.31 8.24
C VAL A 91 -1.35 -2.30 8.33
N ASN A 92 -1.32 -1.49 9.39
CA ASN A 92 -0.28 -0.49 9.60
C ASN A 92 1.09 -1.14 9.85
N VAL A 93 1.17 -2.12 10.76
CA VAL A 93 2.41 -2.85 11.05
C VAL A 93 2.95 -3.56 9.80
N ALA A 94 2.08 -4.20 9.02
CA ALA A 94 2.47 -4.82 7.75
C ALA A 94 3.07 -3.80 6.77
N SER A 95 2.47 -2.62 6.63
CA SER A 95 2.99 -1.55 5.78
C SER A 95 4.33 -1.00 6.27
N LEU A 96 4.48 -0.73 7.57
CA LEU A 96 5.74 -0.27 8.15
C LEU A 96 6.86 -1.31 8.01
N LEU A 97 6.58 -2.58 8.28
CA LEU A 97 7.53 -3.67 8.06
C LEU A 97 7.95 -3.74 6.60
N MET A 98 7.01 -3.65 5.65
CA MET A 98 7.36 -3.68 4.23
C MET A 98 8.17 -2.46 3.78
N VAL A 99 7.99 -1.28 4.39
CA VAL A 99 8.88 -0.13 4.15
C VAL A 99 10.30 -0.40 4.65
N ILE A 100 10.47 -1.02 5.82
CA ILE A 100 11.79 -1.38 6.35
C ILE A 100 12.44 -2.45 5.47
N LEU A 101 11.67 -3.43 5.03
CA LEU A 101 12.18 -4.61 4.32
C LEU A 101 12.33 -4.42 2.81
N MET A 102 11.86 -3.30 2.23
CA MET A 102 11.87 -3.09 0.77
C MET A 102 13.28 -3.03 0.16
N GLU A 103 14.31 -2.73 0.95
CA GLU A 103 15.71 -2.77 0.50
C GLU A 103 16.30 -4.19 0.52
N ARG A 104 15.63 -5.15 1.19
CA ARG A 104 16.04 -6.56 1.31
C ARG A 104 14.91 -7.50 0.90
N MET A 105 14.42 -7.35 -0.34
CA MET A 105 13.26 -8.09 -0.85
C MET A 105 13.41 -9.62 -0.81
N GLU A 106 14.62 -10.16 -0.92
CA GLU A 106 14.87 -11.61 -0.76
C GLU A 106 14.46 -12.08 0.64
N TYR A 107 14.89 -11.37 1.68
CA TYR A 107 14.53 -11.66 3.06
C TYR A 107 13.04 -11.41 3.32
N ALA A 108 12.48 -10.31 2.79
CA ALA A 108 11.05 -10.01 2.89
C ALA A 108 10.20 -11.15 2.32
N THR A 109 10.61 -11.71 1.17
CA THR A 109 9.93 -12.82 0.50
C THR A 109 10.02 -14.12 1.30
N ASP A 110 11.15 -14.41 1.93
CA ASP A 110 11.31 -15.58 2.80
C ASP A 110 10.43 -15.50 4.06
N ILE A 111 10.34 -14.32 4.68
CA ILE A 111 9.42 -14.07 5.80
C ILE A 111 7.97 -14.23 5.35
N LEU A 112 7.59 -13.58 4.24
CA LEU A 112 6.25 -13.66 3.68
C LEU A 112 5.86 -15.11 3.36
N ARG A 113 6.74 -15.88 2.73
CA ARG A 113 6.54 -17.31 2.44
C ARG A 113 6.28 -18.09 3.72
N THR A 114 7.10 -17.89 4.75
CA THR A 114 6.97 -18.61 6.02
C THR A 114 5.63 -18.30 6.70
N LEU A 115 5.24 -17.03 6.74
CA LEU A 115 3.95 -16.61 7.30
C LEU A 115 2.76 -17.13 6.47
N LEU A 116 2.86 -17.15 5.15
CA LEU A 116 1.82 -17.70 4.27
C LEU A 116 1.64 -19.20 4.49
N LEU A 117 2.72 -19.96 4.67
CA LEU A 117 2.63 -21.38 5.02
C LEU A 117 1.91 -21.59 6.37
N GLN A 118 2.25 -20.77 7.38
CA GLN A 118 1.52 -20.79 8.66
C GLN A 118 0.03 -20.44 8.50
N LEU A 119 -0.31 -19.50 7.61
CA LEU A 119 -1.69 -19.16 7.30
C LEU A 119 -2.41 -20.33 6.61
N VAL A 120 -1.75 -21.03 5.68
CA VAL A 120 -2.30 -22.24 5.02
C VAL A 120 -2.61 -23.31 6.06
N GLU A 121 -1.67 -23.62 6.95
CA GLU A 121 -1.85 -24.63 8.00
C GLU A 121 -3.06 -24.29 8.91
N LYS A 122 -3.18 -23.03 9.32
CA LYS A 122 -4.35 -22.53 10.09
C LYS A 122 -5.64 -22.61 9.28
N SER A 123 -5.59 -22.34 7.98
CA SER A 123 -6.77 -22.32 7.11
C SER A 123 -7.31 -23.71 6.79
N VAL A 124 -6.43 -24.70 6.61
CA VAL A 124 -6.82 -26.10 6.33
C VAL A 124 -7.56 -26.73 7.52
N THR A 125 -7.25 -26.31 8.75
CA THR A 125 -7.93 -26.77 9.97
C THR A 125 -9.25 -26.02 10.25
N SER A 126 -9.52 -24.94 9.51
CA SER A 126 -10.74 -24.15 9.63
C SER A 126 -11.95 -24.83 8.96
N LYS A 127 -13.16 -24.44 9.38
CA LYS A 127 -14.42 -24.92 8.80
C LYS A 127 -14.56 -24.57 7.31
N TYR A 128 -13.91 -23.49 6.84
CA TYR A 128 -14.01 -23.02 5.46
C TYR A 128 -12.63 -22.63 4.88
N PRO A 129 -11.78 -23.59 4.50
CA PRO A 129 -10.44 -23.32 3.98
C PRO A 129 -10.41 -22.44 2.72
N GLN A 130 -11.45 -22.52 1.89
CA GLN A 130 -11.62 -21.74 0.65
C GLN A 130 -11.79 -20.23 0.90
N LEU A 131 -11.98 -19.80 2.14
CA LEU A 131 -12.09 -18.39 2.49
C LEU A 131 -10.73 -17.75 2.82
N MET A 132 -9.65 -18.54 2.82
CA MET A 132 -8.28 -18.05 2.95
C MET A 132 -8.00 -16.94 1.92
N LEU A 133 -7.35 -15.84 2.34
CA LEU A 133 -7.01 -14.69 1.50
C LEU A 133 -8.22 -13.94 0.88
N ARG A 134 -9.47 -14.22 1.31
CA ARG A 134 -10.66 -13.52 0.79
C ARG A 134 -10.71 -12.04 1.21
N ARG A 135 -10.14 -11.72 2.37
CA ARG A 135 -10.11 -10.38 2.97
C ARG A 135 -8.73 -10.13 3.57
N THR A 136 -8.39 -8.88 3.79
CA THR A 136 -7.14 -8.50 4.45
C THR A 136 -7.38 -8.34 5.94
N GLU A 137 -7.24 -9.44 6.70
CA GLU A 137 -7.53 -9.48 8.14
C GLU A 137 -6.30 -9.81 8.99
N SER A 138 -5.19 -10.18 8.35
CA SER A 138 -3.89 -10.49 8.98
C SER A 138 -2.75 -9.61 8.44
N VAL A 139 -1.66 -9.56 9.21
CA VAL A 139 -0.41 -8.90 8.84
C VAL A 139 0.14 -9.51 7.55
N VAL A 140 0.12 -10.85 7.43
CA VAL A 140 0.64 -11.55 6.25
C VAL A 140 -0.15 -11.23 4.98
N GLU A 141 -1.48 -11.12 5.05
CA GLU A 141 -2.32 -10.75 3.90
C GLU A 141 -2.03 -9.33 3.41
N LYS A 142 -1.82 -8.39 4.35
CA LYS A 142 -1.42 -7.02 3.97
C LYS A 142 0.01 -6.99 3.44
N MET A 143 0.95 -7.73 4.04
CA MET A 143 2.32 -7.85 3.54
C MET A 143 2.34 -8.41 2.11
N LEU A 144 1.50 -9.42 1.80
CA LEU A 144 1.36 -9.96 0.45
C LEU A 144 0.90 -8.89 -0.55
N THR A 145 -0.11 -8.11 -0.19
CA THR A 145 -0.62 -7.01 -1.03
C THR A 145 0.48 -5.97 -1.30
N ASN A 146 1.24 -5.61 -0.27
CA ASN A 146 2.34 -4.66 -0.36
C ASN A 146 3.52 -5.22 -1.19
N TRP A 147 3.84 -6.50 -1.04
CA TRP A 147 4.86 -7.19 -1.83
C TRP A 147 4.50 -7.25 -3.32
N LEU A 148 3.23 -7.54 -3.64
CA LEU A 148 2.72 -7.47 -5.02
C LEU A 148 2.83 -6.06 -5.58
N ALA A 149 2.48 -5.04 -4.79
CA ALA A 149 2.58 -3.65 -5.23
C ALA A 149 4.02 -3.26 -5.60
N LEU A 150 5.01 -3.66 -4.79
CA LEU A 150 6.43 -3.41 -5.06
C LEU A 150 6.92 -4.15 -6.29
N THR A 151 6.68 -5.46 -6.37
CA THR A 151 7.17 -6.31 -7.47
C THR A 151 6.50 -6.02 -8.81
N MET A 152 5.27 -5.51 -8.80
CA MET A 152 4.53 -5.15 -10.01
C MET A 152 4.69 -3.68 -10.42
N TYR A 153 5.43 -2.86 -9.66
CA TYR A 153 5.55 -1.42 -9.96
C TYR A 153 6.09 -1.16 -11.36
N ASP A 154 7.16 -1.84 -11.78
CA ASP A 154 7.74 -1.63 -13.12
C ASP A 154 6.80 -2.10 -14.24
N TYR A 155 6.06 -3.19 -14.02
CA TYR A 155 5.03 -3.64 -14.96
C TYR A 155 3.90 -2.61 -15.09
N MET A 156 3.47 -2.03 -13.97
CA MET A 156 2.47 -0.96 -13.95
C MET A 156 2.99 0.30 -14.64
N LYS A 157 4.22 0.73 -14.34
CA LYS A 157 4.83 1.93 -14.92
C LYS A 157 5.06 1.81 -16.42
N ASN A 158 5.59 0.67 -16.87
CA ASN A 158 6.08 0.52 -18.24
C ASN A 158 5.06 -0.09 -19.20
N TYR A 159 4.04 -0.80 -18.70
CA TYR A 159 3.09 -1.52 -19.56
C TYR A 159 1.64 -1.19 -19.21
N ALA A 160 1.12 -1.72 -18.09
CA ALA A 160 -0.31 -1.69 -17.79
C ALA A 160 -0.85 -0.29 -17.48
N GLY A 161 -0.02 0.62 -16.95
CA GLY A 161 -0.41 1.97 -16.56
C GLY A 161 -0.94 2.80 -17.71
N SER A 162 -0.35 2.65 -18.91
CA SER A 162 -0.83 3.33 -20.11
C SER A 162 -2.26 2.93 -20.49
N GLN A 163 -2.55 1.63 -20.44
CA GLN A 163 -3.87 1.08 -20.78
C GLN A 163 -4.93 1.46 -19.74
N LEU A 164 -4.55 1.43 -18.45
CA LEU A 164 -5.43 1.88 -17.37
C LEU A 164 -5.74 3.38 -17.48
N PHE A 165 -4.75 4.20 -17.82
CA PHE A 165 -4.94 5.63 -18.01
C PHE A 165 -5.78 5.95 -19.25
N MET A 166 -5.64 5.17 -20.32
CA MET A 166 -6.52 5.24 -21.50
C MET A 166 -7.97 4.92 -21.14
N LEU A 167 -8.21 3.87 -20.36
CA LEU A 167 -9.56 3.53 -19.90
C LEU A 167 -10.15 4.65 -19.04
N PHE A 168 -9.39 5.17 -18.08
CA PHE A 168 -9.79 6.31 -17.26
C PHE A 168 -10.16 7.52 -18.13
N SER A 169 -9.29 7.88 -19.06
CA SER A 169 -9.52 9.02 -19.96
C SER A 169 -10.75 8.81 -20.83
N ALA A 170 -10.99 7.58 -21.33
CA ALA A 170 -12.14 7.27 -22.16
C ALA A 170 -13.46 7.37 -21.38
N ILE A 171 -13.48 6.86 -20.14
CA ILE A 171 -14.63 6.98 -19.25
C ILE A 171 -14.90 8.45 -18.93
N LYS A 172 -13.87 9.19 -18.53
CA LYS A 172 -13.98 10.63 -18.21
C LYS A 172 -14.53 11.42 -19.41
N HIS A 173 -13.93 11.24 -20.59
CA HIS A 173 -14.36 11.91 -21.82
C HIS A 173 -15.80 11.55 -22.21
N GLN A 174 -16.22 10.30 -22.00
CA GLN A 174 -17.60 9.89 -22.30
C GLN A 174 -18.61 10.50 -21.32
N ILE A 175 -18.27 10.59 -20.03
CA ILE A 175 -19.11 11.22 -19.01
C ILE A 175 -19.27 12.72 -19.29
N GLU A 176 -18.18 13.41 -19.61
CA GLU A 176 -18.14 14.86 -19.87
C GLU A 176 -18.88 15.31 -21.15
N LYS A 177 -19.33 14.36 -22.00
CA LYS A 177 -20.19 14.67 -23.16
C LYS A 177 -21.64 14.98 -22.79
N GLY A 178 -22.07 14.58 -21.60
CA GLY A 178 -23.46 14.72 -21.15
C GLY A 178 -23.57 15.75 -20.03
N PRO A 179 -24.80 16.16 -19.69
CA PRO A 179 -25.01 16.93 -18.48
C PRO A 179 -24.58 16.13 -17.25
N ILE A 180 -23.92 16.84 -16.33
CA ILE A 180 -23.47 16.35 -15.03
C ILE A 180 -24.04 17.33 -14.01
N ASP A 181 -24.80 16.82 -13.04
CA ASP A 181 -25.27 17.64 -11.93
C ASP A 181 -24.09 17.98 -11.01
N VAL A 182 -23.89 19.27 -10.74
CA VAL A 182 -22.80 19.76 -9.90
C VAL A 182 -23.01 19.42 -8.42
N ILE A 183 -24.25 19.22 -7.96
CA ILE A 183 -24.56 18.95 -6.55
C ILE A 183 -24.50 17.45 -6.26
N THR A 184 -25.19 16.63 -7.06
CA THR A 184 -25.24 15.17 -6.83
C THR A 184 -24.09 14.40 -7.48
N HIS A 185 -23.44 15.00 -8.49
CA HIS A 185 -22.48 14.37 -9.39
C HIS A 185 -23.06 13.24 -10.26
N ASP A 186 -24.39 13.19 -10.41
CA ASP A 186 -25.04 12.27 -11.33
C ASP A 186 -24.84 12.72 -12.77
N ALA A 187 -24.65 11.76 -13.68
CA ALA A 187 -24.27 12.03 -15.06
C ALA A 187 -25.17 11.28 -16.03
N ARG A 188 -25.49 11.93 -17.16
CA ARG A 188 -26.31 11.31 -18.22
C ARG A 188 -25.67 10.06 -18.83
N TYR A 189 -24.35 10.06 -18.94
CA TYR A 189 -23.57 8.93 -19.47
C TYR A 189 -22.84 8.15 -18.36
N SER A 190 -23.51 7.98 -17.21
CA SER A 190 -23.01 7.15 -16.11
C SER A 190 -22.98 5.67 -16.48
N LEU A 191 -21.95 4.96 -16.03
CA LEU A 191 -21.89 3.48 -16.08
C LEU A 191 -22.62 2.83 -14.90
N SER A 192 -22.93 3.59 -13.85
CA SER A 192 -23.71 3.14 -12.69
C SER A 192 -25.16 3.58 -12.85
N GLU A 193 -26.10 2.63 -12.74
CA GLU A 193 -27.54 2.90 -12.78
C GLU A 193 -27.98 3.84 -11.65
N GLU A 194 -27.38 3.71 -10.46
CA GLU A 194 -27.67 4.53 -9.29
C GLU A 194 -27.25 6.00 -9.47
N ARG A 195 -26.30 6.27 -10.37
CA ARG A 195 -25.74 7.60 -10.66
C ARG A 195 -26.18 8.15 -12.01
N LEU A 196 -27.17 7.50 -12.63
CA LEU A 196 -27.65 7.86 -13.96
C LEU A 196 -28.62 9.04 -13.87
N LEU A 197 -28.28 10.15 -14.53
CA LEU A 197 -29.18 11.29 -14.65
C LEU A 197 -30.30 10.96 -15.65
N ARG A 198 -31.49 10.68 -15.10
CA ARG A 198 -32.65 10.21 -15.88
C ARG A 198 -33.39 11.35 -16.58
N GLU A 199 -33.38 12.53 -15.97
CA GLU A 199 -34.08 13.75 -16.41
C GLU A 199 -33.17 14.67 -17.23
#